data_AF-A0A926BME8-F1
#
_entry.id   AF-A0A926BME8-F1
#
_cell.length_a   1.000
_cell.length_b   1.000
_cell.length_c   1.000
_cell.angle_alpha   90.00
_cell.angle_beta   90.00
_cell.angle_gamma   90.00
#
_symmetry.space_group_name_H-M   'P 1'
#
loop_
_entity.id
_entity.type
_entity.pdbx_description
1 polymer ?
#
loop_
_entity_poly.entity_id
_entity_poly.type
_entity_poly.pdbx_seq_one_letter_code
_entity_poly.pdbx_strand_id
1 'polypeptide(L)' 'MTPQKSTWRNKIGLAEMLKGGVIMDVVNVQQARIAEEAGAVAVMALERVPADIRKDGGVARMSDPRMIREIMDA' A
#
# COMPACT_ATOMS: atom_id res chain seq x y z
N MET A 1 -17.13 -15.65 -16.10
CA MET A 1 -15.74 -15.38 -16.53
C MET A 1 -14.82 -15.91 -15.45
N THR A 2 -14.15 -17.03 -15.69
CA THR A 2 -13.25 -17.64 -14.70
C THR A 2 -12.01 -16.75 -14.56
N PRO A 3 -11.63 -16.29 -13.35
CA PRO A 3 -10.46 -15.43 -13.22
C PRO A 3 -9.20 -16.19 -13.65
N GLN A 4 -8.46 -15.63 -14.61
CA GLN A 4 -7.15 -16.15 -14.99
C GLN A 4 -6.22 -16.10 -13.77
N LYS A 5 -5.73 -17.26 -13.33
CA LYS A 5 -4.76 -17.34 -12.23
C LYS A 5 -3.37 -16.95 -12.75
N SER A 6 -2.81 -15.87 -12.20
CA SER A 6 -1.40 -15.53 -12.44
C SER A 6 -0.48 -16.68 -12.02
N THR A 7 0.52 -16.97 -12.85
CA THR A 7 1.53 -17.99 -12.56
C THR A 7 2.44 -17.56 -11.40
N TRP A 8 3.13 -18.52 -10.78
CA TRP A 8 4.14 -18.23 -9.75
C TRP A 8 5.23 -17.29 -10.27
N ARG A 9 5.74 -17.55 -11.49
CA ARG A 9 6.78 -16.75 -12.13
C ARG A 9 6.39 -15.27 -12.24
N ASN A 10 5.13 -14.99 -12.59
CA ASN A 10 4.65 -13.61 -12.69
C ASN A 10 4.57 -12.90 -11.33
N LYS A 11 4.17 -13.61 -10.27
CA LYS A 11 4.10 -13.04 -8.91
C LYS A 11 5.50 -12.68 -8.38
N ILE A 12 6.48 -13.56 -8.63
CA ILE A 12 7.88 -13.29 -8.29
C ILE A 12 8.39 -12.13 -9.12
N GLY A 13 8.16 -12.12 -10.43
CA GLY A 13 8.58 -11.03 -11.32
C GLY A 13 8.09 -9.66 -10.85
N LEU A 14 6.84 -9.54 -10.41
CA LEU A 14 6.30 -8.30 -9.84
C LEU A 14 7.05 -7.87 -8.58
N ALA A 15 7.33 -8.80 -7.65
CA ALA A 15 8.07 -8.48 -6.43
C ALA A 15 9.52 -8.07 -6.71
N GLU A 16 10.15 -8.69 -7.71
CA GLU A 16 11.50 -8.36 -8.17
C GLU A 16 11.60 -6.92 -8.72
N MET A 17 10.54 -6.41 -9.38
CA MET A 17 10.51 -5.04 -9.89
C MET A 17 10.56 -3.96 -8.79
N LEU A 18 10.22 -4.31 -7.53
CA LEU A 18 10.25 -3.39 -6.40
C LEU A 18 11.60 -3.38 -5.66
N LYS A 19 12.57 -4.19 -6.08
CA LYS A 19 13.89 -4.28 -5.43
C LYS A 19 14.66 -2.97 -5.51
N GLY A 20 15.31 -2.62 -4.40
CA GLY A 20 16.12 -1.40 -4.28
C GLY A 20 15.31 -0.13 -4.03
N GLY A 21 13.98 -0.22 -3.99
CA GLY A 21 13.09 0.89 -3.67
C GLY A 21 12.65 0.94 -2.22
N VAL A 22 11.90 1.99 -1.89
CA VAL A 22 11.23 2.18 -0.59
C VAL A 22 9.72 2.09 -0.79
N ILE A 23 9.03 1.37 0.10
CA ILE A 23 7.58 1.33 0.20
C ILE A 23 7.18 2.13 1.44
N MET A 24 6.30 3.12 1.29
CA MET A 24 5.92 4.04 2.38
C MET A 24 4.49 3.80 2.87
N ASP A 25 4.32 3.77 4.18
CA ASP A 25 3.00 3.74 4.83
C ASP A 25 2.32 5.12 4.70
N VAL A 26 1.08 5.16 4.20
CA VAL A 26 0.32 6.40 3.98
C VAL A 26 -1.13 6.27 4.47
N VAL A 27 -1.66 7.35 5.04
CA VAL A 27 -3.03 7.39 5.60
C VAL A 27 -4.00 8.27 4.81
N ASN A 28 -3.55 8.94 3.74
CA ASN A 28 -4.40 9.75 2.87
C ASN A 28 -3.73 10.03 1.52
N VAL A 29 -4.50 10.59 0.59
CA VAL A 29 -4.07 10.99 -0.76
C VAL A 29 -2.88 11.96 -0.74
N GLN A 30 -2.83 12.90 0.21
CA GLN A 30 -1.74 13.88 0.28
C GLN A 30 -0.40 13.20 0.61
N GLN A 31 -0.40 12.27 1.58
CA GLN A 31 0.80 11.50 1.91
C GLN A 31 1.23 10.58 0.76
N ALA A 32 0.28 10.02 0.00
CA ALA A 32 0.60 9.22 -1.18
C ALA A 32 1.36 10.03 -2.23
N ARG A 33 0.92 11.25 -2.52
CA ARG A 33 1.62 12.17 -3.44
C ARG A 33 3.00 12.55 -2.94
N ILE A 34 3.13 12.88 -1.66
CA ILE A 34 4.43 13.20 -1.06
C ILE A 34 5.38 12.00 -1.15
N ALA A 35 4.88 10.77 -0.92
CA ALA A 35 5.69 9.56 -1.04
C ALA A 35 6.17 9.32 -2.48
N GLU A 36 5.30 9.52 -3.47
CA GLU A 36 5.66 9.43 -4.89
C GLU A 36 6.72 10.49 -5.26
N GLU A 37 6.50 11.76 -4.89
CA GLU A 37 7.45 12.85 -5.12
C GLU A 37 8.80 12.60 -4.44
N ALA A 38 8.81 11.95 -3.28
CA ALA A 38 10.01 11.53 -2.57
C ALA A 38 10.73 10.32 -3.21
N GLY A 39 10.17 9.70 -4.24
CA GLY A 39 10.75 8.57 -4.96
C GLY A 39 10.43 7.20 -4.37
N ALA A 40 9.34 7.06 -3.61
CA ALA A 40 8.84 5.75 -3.20
C ALA A 40 8.42 4.92 -4.42
N VAL A 41 8.79 3.63 -4.45
CA VAL A 41 8.43 2.72 -5.57
C VAL A 41 7.01 2.17 -5.44
N ALA A 42 6.45 2.23 -4.23
CA ALA A 42 5.06 1.89 -3.93
C ALA A 42 4.63 2.54 -2.60
N VAL A 43 3.32 2.54 -2.33
CA VAL A 43 2.74 2.97 -1.07
C VAL A 43 1.90 1.87 -0.43
N MET A 44 1.81 1.87 0.91
CA MET A 44 0.95 1.00 1.70
C MET A 44 -0.17 1.82 2.33
N ALA A 45 -1.40 1.62 1.84
CA ALA A 45 -2.57 2.37 2.29
C ALA A 45 -3.18 1.79 3.57
N LEU A 46 -3.25 2.61 4.62
CA LEU A 46 -3.67 2.20 5.96
C LEU A 46 -4.42 3.33 6.68
N GLU A 47 -5.46 3.00 7.44
CA GLU A 47 -6.21 4.02 8.21
C GLU A 47 -5.36 4.67 9.32
N ARG A 48 -4.37 3.94 9.85
CA ARG A 48 -3.51 4.38 10.95
C ARG A 48 -2.12 3.77 10.80
N VAL A 49 -1.07 4.56 10.97
CA VAL A 49 0.31 4.06 10.95
C VAL A 49 0.60 3.13 12.11
N PRO A 50 1.58 2.21 12.00
CA PRO A 50 1.90 1.26 13.08
C PRO A 50 2.23 1.92 14.43
N ALA A 51 2.74 3.15 14.42
CA ALA A 51 2.98 3.92 15.64
C ALA A 51 1.67 4.27 16.37
N ASP A 52 0.66 4.74 15.62
CA ASP A 52 -0.66 5.09 16.16
C ASP A 52 -1.42 3.85 16.60
N ILE A 53 -1.37 2.76 15.82
CA ILE A 53 -1.98 1.47 16.21
C ILE A 53 -1.44 0.99 17.56
N ARG A 54 -0.11 1.09 17.77
CA ARG A 54 0.52 0.72 19.04
C ARG A 54 0.13 1.63 20.20
N LYS A 55 -0.04 2.93 19.94
CA LYS A 55 -0.41 3.94 20.94
C LYS A 55 -1.87 3.81 21.37
N ASP A 56 -2.78 3.68 20.41
CA ASP A 56 -4.22 3.63 20.65
C ASP A 56 -4.68 2.27 21.17
N GLY A 57 -3.95 1.20 20.81
CA GLY A 57 -4.35 -0.17 21.10
C GLY A 57 -5.64 -0.59 20.36
N GLY A 58 -6.29 -1.63 20.88
CA GLY A 58 -7.53 -2.18 20.31
C GLY A 58 -7.32 -3.09 19.10
N VAL A 59 -8.36 -3.21 18.26
CA VAL A 59 -8.37 -4.13 17.11
C VAL A 59 -8.11 -3.35 15.83
N ALA A 60 -7.00 -3.64 15.16
CA ALA A 60 -6.72 -3.17 13.80
C ALA A 60 -7.25 -4.17 12.76
N ARG A 61 -7.97 -3.66 11.75
CA ARG A 61 -8.52 -4.45 10.63
C ARG A 61 -7.98 -3.89 9.31
N MET A 62 -8.40 -4.49 8.20
CA MET A 62 -8.18 -3.93 6.87
C MET A 62 -8.86 -2.56 6.75
N SER A 63 -8.18 -1.61 6.09
CA SER A 63 -8.73 -0.29 5.74
C SER A 63 -9.97 -0.39 4.85
N ASP A 64 -10.84 0.61 4.91
CA ASP A 64 -11.98 0.73 3.98
C ASP A 64 -11.49 0.67 2.50
N PRO A 65 -12.03 -0.26 1.67
CA PRO A 65 -11.69 -0.33 0.24
C PRO A 65 -11.85 0.99 -0.52
N ARG A 66 -12.76 1.88 -0.11
CA ARG A 66 -12.94 3.20 -0.73
C ARG A 66 -11.73 4.09 -0.49
N MET A 67 -11.22 4.13 0.74
CA MET A 67 -10.00 4.86 1.08
C MET A 67 -8.80 4.35 0.27
N ILE A 68 -8.67 3.01 0.16
CA ILE A 68 -7.60 2.41 -0.65
C ILE A 68 -7.73 2.85 -2.11
N ARG A 69 -8.95 2.85 -2.66
CA ARG A 69 -9.21 3.30 -4.04
C ARG A 69 -8.80 4.75 -4.25
N GLU A 70 -9.19 5.64 -3.33
CA GLU A 70 -8.84 7.05 -3.39
C GLU A 70 -7.32 7.27 -3.38
N ILE A 71 -6.56 6.48 -2.60
CA ILE A 71 -5.09 6.52 -2.59
C ILE A 71 -4.48 5.94 -3.88
N MET A 72 -5.10 4.92 -4.48
CA MET A 72 -4.63 4.35 -5.75
C MET A 72 -4.88 5.27 -6.95
N ASP A 73 -5.95 6.07 -6.90
CA ASP A 73 -6.33 7.01 -7.96
C ASP A 73 -5.67 8.40 -7.79
N ALA A 74 -4.86 8.59 -6.74
CA ALA A 74 -4.22 9.85 -6.32
C ALA A 74 -3.17 10.39 -7.29
#